data_AF-A0A7X4LPH4-F1
#
_entry.id   AF-A0A7X4LPH4-F1
#
_cell.length_a   1.000
_cell.length_b   1.000
_cell.length_c   1.000
_cell.angle_alpha   90.00
_cell.angle_beta   90.00
_cell.angle_gamma   90.00
#
_symmetry.space_group_name_H-M   'P 1'
#
loop_
_entity.id
_entity.type
_entity.pdbx_description
1 polymer ?
#
loop_
_entity_poly.entity_id
_entity_poly.type
_entity_poly.pdbx_seq_one_letter_code
_entity_poly.pdbx_strand_id
1 'polypeptide(L)'
;MNDQEIIDKAIAEAKKMKKALAKKMVDHLPQEESAVSVFMAGSPGAGKTETARNILSMFKTQSGMSLVHIENDELRKEFKDYHGENSPLFQRAATLLVEAIHDRALHKDVSFILDSTLSSFEKAKVNIERSLKRGRFVQIIFVYQEPEQAWRLVKAREKVEGRRVPEEVFVTQFMQSQQVVSELKKLFGSDIDIMFIEKNIDGKNERPHFNVTDIDALLRKKYNRQSLETIVGLQQS
;
A
#
# COMPACT_ATOMS: atom_id res chain seq x y z
N MET A 1 29.33 -5.70 -6.24
CA MET A 1 28.93 -4.39 -5.72
C MET A 1 28.52 -4.57 -4.28
N ASN A 2 28.88 -3.65 -3.39
CA ASN A 2 28.35 -3.66 -2.03
C ASN A 2 26.91 -3.10 -2.01
N ASP A 3 26.18 -3.30 -0.91
CA ASP A 3 24.79 -2.85 -0.78
C ASP A 3 24.60 -1.35 -1.04
N GLN A 4 25.55 -0.52 -0.60
CA GLN A 4 25.50 0.92 -0.78
C GLN A 4 25.64 1.32 -2.25
N GLU A 5 26.55 0.68 -3.00
CA GLU A 5 26.71 0.89 -4.44
C GLU A 5 25.44 0.53 -5.22
N ILE A 6 24.74 -0.55 -4.82
CA ILE A 6 23.46 -0.96 -5.42
C ILE A 6 22.38 0.10 -5.13
N ILE A 7 22.28 0.56 -3.87
CA ILE A 7 21.33 1.61 -3.47
C ILE A 7 21.55 2.90 -4.28
N ASP A 8 22.79 3.37 -4.37
CA ASP A 8 23.11 4.64 -5.04
C ASP A 8 22.89 4.55 -6.55
N LYS A 9 23.25 3.42 -7.17
CA LYS A 9 22.93 3.14 -8.57
C LYS A 9 21.42 3.15 -8.81
N ALA A 10 20.64 2.43 -8.01
CA ALA A 10 19.18 2.38 -8.15
C ALA A 10 18.54 3.77 -7.99
N ILE A 11 19.00 4.59 -7.04
CA ILE A 11 18.53 5.97 -6.88
C ILE A 11 18.86 6.82 -8.11
N ALA A 12 20.06 6.69 -8.66
CA ALA A 12 20.46 7.41 -9.87
C ALA A 12 19.62 7.00 -11.09
N GLU A 13 19.34 5.71 -11.26
CA GLU A 13 18.45 5.18 -12.29
C GLU A 13 17.01 5.71 -12.11
N ALA A 14 16.47 5.65 -10.89
CA ALA A 14 15.14 6.16 -10.58
C ALA A 14 14.99 7.63 -10.95
N LYS A 15 15.97 8.47 -10.59
CA LYS A 15 15.98 9.90 -10.93
C LYS A 15 15.94 10.15 -12.44
N LYS A 16 16.63 9.32 -13.23
CA LYS A 16 16.65 9.41 -14.70
C LYS A 16 15.32 8.97 -15.32
N MET A 17 14.70 7.89 -14.84
CA MET A 17 13.52 7.31 -15.49
C MET A 17 12.16 7.79 -14.95
N LYS A 18 12.08 8.29 -13.70
CA LYS A 18 10.80 8.54 -13.00
C LYS A 18 9.78 9.37 -13.78
N LYS A 19 10.24 10.40 -14.51
CA LYS A 19 9.35 11.27 -15.31
C LYS A 19 8.77 10.54 -16.52
N ALA A 20 9.59 9.75 -17.21
CA ALA A 20 9.17 8.97 -18.37
C ALA A 20 8.20 7.85 -17.96
N LEU A 21 8.50 7.17 -16.85
CA LEU A 21 7.61 6.14 -16.29
C LEU A 21 6.26 6.72 -15.85
N ALA A 22 6.26 7.83 -15.10
CA ALA A 22 5.03 8.49 -14.69
C ALA A 22 4.18 8.92 -15.89
N LYS A 23 4.80 9.48 -16.94
CA LYS A 23 4.10 9.79 -18.20
C LYS A 23 3.49 8.54 -18.84
N LYS A 24 4.26 7.45 -18.97
CA LYS A 24 3.79 6.19 -19.55
C LYS A 24 2.58 5.62 -18.79
N MET A 25 2.61 5.68 -17.46
CA MET A 25 1.55 5.10 -16.62
C MET A 25 0.29 5.96 -16.53
N VAL A 26 0.37 7.28 -16.72
CA VAL A 26 -0.75 8.19 -16.46
C VAL A 26 -1.31 8.83 -17.74
N ASP A 27 -0.47 9.31 -18.65
CA ASP A 27 -0.91 10.22 -19.72
C ASP A 27 -1.79 9.56 -20.80
N HIS A 28 -1.88 8.22 -20.81
CA HIS A 28 -2.75 7.48 -21.73
C HIS A 28 -4.19 7.35 -21.21
N LEU A 29 -4.45 7.74 -19.95
CA LEU A 29 -5.76 7.71 -19.32
C LEU A 29 -6.46 9.07 -19.48
N PRO A 30 -7.79 9.09 -19.60
CA PRO A 30 -8.54 10.33 -19.70
C PRO A 30 -8.47 11.11 -18.39
N GLN A 31 -8.48 12.44 -18.50
CA GLN A 31 -8.70 13.32 -17.36
C GLN A 31 -10.14 13.15 -16.87
N GLU A 32 -10.34 13.15 -15.56
CA GLU A 32 -11.65 12.98 -14.92
C GLU A 32 -12.10 14.29 -14.28
N GLU A 33 -13.38 14.64 -14.44
CA GLU A 33 -13.97 15.81 -13.77
C GLU A 33 -13.98 15.63 -12.24
N SER A 34 -14.18 14.39 -11.79
CA SER A 34 -14.29 14.01 -10.37
C SER A 34 -13.36 12.83 -10.07
N ALA A 35 -12.05 13.08 -10.12
CA ALA A 35 -11.05 12.04 -9.89
C ALA A 35 -11.00 11.57 -8.42
N VAL A 36 -10.76 10.29 -8.24
CA VAL A 36 -10.73 9.59 -6.95
C VAL A 36 -9.29 9.25 -6.54
N SER A 37 -8.97 9.43 -5.26
CA SER A 37 -7.71 8.99 -4.66
C SER A 37 -7.97 7.84 -3.71
N VAL A 38 -7.53 6.63 -4.07
CA VAL A 38 -7.64 5.45 -3.21
C VAL A 38 -6.30 5.14 -2.56
N PHE A 39 -6.27 5.03 -1.23
CA PHE A 39 -5.10 4.64 -0.45
C PHE A 39 -5.34 3.28 0.19
N MET A 40 -4.56 2.27 -0.20
CA MET A 40 -4.60 0.98 0.49
C MET A 40 -3.88 1.07 1.83
N ALA A 41 -4.38 0.36 2.83
CA ALA A 41 -3.80 0.25 4.16
C ALA A 41 -3.91 -1.18 4.68
N GLY A 42 -2.97 -1.56 5.56
CA GLY A 42 -2.92 -2.91 6.15
C GLY A 42 -1.51 -3.51 6.18
N SER A 43 -1.32 -4.51 7.03
CA SER A 43 -0.03 -5.18 7.24
C SER A 43 0.47 -5.92 5.98
N PRO A 44 1.78 -6.23 5.88
CA PRO A 44 2.26 -7.20 4.91
C PRO A 44 1.49 -8.52 5.04
N GLY A 45 1.13 -9.14 3.92
CA GLY A 45 0.34 -10.38 3.92
C GLY A 45 -1.17 -10.19 4.16
N ALA A 46 -1.67 -8.98 4.40
CA ALA A 46 -3.11 -8.75 4.58
C ALA A 46 -3.96 -8.91 3.30
N GLY A 47 -3.35 -9.12 2.13
CA GLY A 47 -4.09 -9.28 0.87
C GLY A 47 -4.46 -7.97 0.15
N LYS A 48 -3.86 -6.83 0.52
CA LYS A 48 -4.06 -5.51 -0.12
C LYS A 48 -3.93 -5.56 -1.64
N THR A 49 -2.84 -6.11 -2.14
CA THR A 49 -2.53 -6.16 -3.56
C THR A 49 -3.55 -6.96 -4.36
N GLU A 50 -4.02 -8.08 -3.80
CA GLU A 50 -5.08 -8.87 -4.42
C GLU A 50 -6.41 -8.09 -4.44
N THR A 51 -6.75 -7.42 -3.33
CA THR A 51 -7.93 -6.54 -3.26
C THR A 51 -7.85 -5.41 -4.29
N ALA A 52 -6.70 -4.73 -4.41
CA ALA A 52 -6.48 -3.68 -5.40
C ALA A 52 -6.64 -4.21 -6.82
N ARG A 53 -6.05 -5.37 -7.15
CA ARG A 53 -6.18 -6.01 -8.47
C ARG A 53 -7.63 -6.40 -8.79
N ASN A 54 -8.38 -6.89 -7.81
CA ASN A 54 -9.80 -7.20 -7.97
C ASN A 54 -10.61 -5.94 -8.27
N ILE A 55 -10.38 -4.84 -7.54
CA ILE A 55 -11.03 -3.55 -7.79
C ILE A 55 -10.71 -3.05 -9.21
N LEU A 56 -9.44 -3.10 -9.62
CA LEU A 56 -9.01 -2.69 -10.96
C LEU A 56 -9.67 -3.53 -12.06
N SER A 57 -9.74 -4.85 -11.87
CA SER A 57 -10.37 -5.79 -12.81
C SER A 57 -11.87 -5.53 -12.93
N MET A 58 -12.57 -5.36 -11.80
CA MET A 58 -13.99 -5.04 -11.77
C MET A 58 -14.28 -3.70 -12.46
N PHE A 59 -13.50 -2.66 -12.12
CA PHE A 59 -13.64 -1.35 -12.74
C PHE A 59 -13.44 -1.44 -14.25
N LYS A 60 -12.37 -2.09 -14.72
CA LYS A 60 -12.12 -2.28 -16.15
C LYS A 60 -13.23 -3.05 -16.85
N THR A 61 -13.79 -4.07 -16.20
CA THR A 61 -14.90 -4.85 -16.75
C THR A 61 -16.18 -4.03 -16.87
N GLN A 62 -16.45 -3.15 -15.92
CA GLN A 62 -17.69 -2.36 -15.86
C GLN A 62 -17.61 -1.07 -16.69
N SER A 63 -16.47 -0.37 -16.67
CA SER A 63 -16.31 0.94 -17.31
C SER A 63 -15.52 0.88 -18.62
N GLY A 64 -14.84 -0.23 -18.90
CA GLY A 64 -13.88 -0.33 -20.01
C GLY A 64 -12.56 0.42 -19.77
N MET A 65 -12.44 1.17 -18.67
CA MET A 65 -11.29 2.03 -18.37
C MET A 65 -10.35 1.39 -17.36
N SER A 66 -9.07 1.77 -17.39
CA SER A 66 -8.08 1.35 -16.38
C SER A 66 -7.81 2.50 -15.40
N LEU A 67 -7.43 2.17 -14.17
CA LEU A 67 -6.97 3.14 -13.17
C LEU A 67 -5.46 3.03 -13.01
N VAL A 68 -4.82 4.09 -12.51
CA VAL A 68 -3.41 4.06 -12.18
C VAL A 68 -3.21 3.24 -10.90
N HIS A 69 -2.55 2.08 -11.01
CA HIS A 69 -2.13 1.29 -9.84
C HIS A 69 -0.68 1.59 -9.51
N ILE A 70 -0.44 2.14 -8.32
CA ILE A 70 0.88 2.52 -7.84
C ILE A 70 1.29 1.53 -6.75
N GLU A 71 2.02 0.48 -7.15
CA GLU A 71 2.50 -0.59 -6.25
C GLU A 71 4.02 -0.59 -6.18
N ASN A 72 4.58 -0.45 -4.97
CA ASN A 72 6.03 -0.34 -4.77
C ASN A 72 6.78 -1.59 -5.26
N ASP A 73 6.21 -2.79 -5.07
CA ASP A 73 6.86 -4.04 -5.46
C ASP A 73 6.96 -4.22 -6.98
N GLU A 74 5.93 -3.83 -7.72
CA GLU A 74 5.97 -3.83 -9.18
C GLU A 74 6.99 -2.81 -9.69
N LEU A 75 7.05 -1.62 -9.05
CA LEU A 75 8.01 -0.58 -9.42
C LEU A 75 9.47 -0.96 -9.14
N ARG A 76 9.74 -1.91 -8.24
CA ARG A 76 11.10 -2.44 -8.05
C ARG A 76 11.57 -3.28 -9.24
N LYS A 77 10.65 -3.87 -10.01
CA LYS A 77 10.99 -4.69 -11.19
C LYS A 77 11.53 -3.86 -12.36
N GLU A 78 11.40 -2.53 -12.30
CA GLU A 78 12.00 -1.61 -13.27
C GLU A 78 13.53 -1.52 -13.14
N PHE A 79 14.11 -1.97 -12.02
CA PHE A 79 15.56 -1.92 -11.81
C PHE A 79 16.24 -3.23 -12.19
N LYS A 80 17.29 -3.14 -13.01
CA LYS A 80 17.99 -4.31 -13.56
C LYS A 80 18.60 -5.24 -12.49
N ASP A 81 19.09 -4.66 -11.40
CA ASP A 81 19.78 -5.40 -10.35
C ASP A 81 18.81 -5.96 -9.28
N TYR A 82 17.50 -5.75 -9.42
CA TYR A 82 16.50 -6.28 -8.49
C TYR A 82 16.20 -7.76 -8.75
N HIS A 83 16.22 -8.58 -7.70
CA HIS A 83 15.96 -10.02 -7.79
C HIS A 83 15.14 -10.57 -6.60
N GLY A 84 14.30 -9.74 -5.98
CA GLY A 84 13.42 -10.16 -4.88
C GLY A 84 14.11 -10.10 -3.51
N GLU A 85 15.15 -10.90 -3.31
CA GLU A 85 15.84 -11.05 -2.02
C GLU A 85 16.45 -9.73 -1.54
N ASN A 86 17.00 -8.96 -2.48
CA ASN A 86 17.58 -7.65 -2.21
C ASN A 86 16.56 -6.49 -2.17
N SER A 87 15.25 -6.79 -2.03
CA SER A 87 14.19 -5.77 -1.99
C SER A 87 14.42 -4.59 -1.05
N PRO A 88 15.06 -4.73 0.13
CA PRO A 88 15.34 -3.57 0.99
C PRO A 88 16.23 -2.52 0.31
N LEU A 89 17.15 -2.93 -0.56
CA LEU A 89 18.09 -2.03 -1.25
C LEU A 89 17.38 -1.10 -2.26
N PHE A 90 16.20 -1.50 -2.76
CA PHE A 90 15.46 -0.75 -3.78
C PHE A 90 14.35 0.12 -3.20
N GLN A 91 14.12 0.11 -1.89
CA GLN A 91 13.01 0.84 -1.26
C GLN A 91 13.05 2.34 -1.56
N ARG A 92 14.22 2.97 -1.45
CA ARG A 92 14.39 4.41 -1.70
C ARG A 92 14.18 4.75 -3.17
N ALA A 93 14.75 3.94 -4.06
CA ALA A 93 14.63 4.13 -5.51
C ALA A 93 13.18 3.98 -5.99
N ALA A 94 12.48 2.94 -5.55
CA ALA A 94 11.08 2.71 -5.88
C ALA A 94 10.15 3.80 -5.30
N THR A 95 10.46 4.33 -4.11
CA THR A 95 9.71 5.49 -3.54
C THR A 95 9.76 6.70 -4.47
N LEU A 96 10.90 6.98 -5.12
CA LEU A 96 11.00 8.08 -6.09
C LEU A 96 10.12 7.88 -7.32
N LEU A 97 9.89 6.63 -7.72
CA LEU A 97 8.97 6.29 -8.81
C LEU A 97 7.52 6.49 -8.38
N VAL A 98 7.15 5.96 -7.20
CA VAL A 98 5.82 6.14 -6.58
C VAL A 98 5.45 7.62 -6.51
N GLU A 99 6.34 8.46 -5.98
CA GLU A 99 6.12 9.90 -5.86
C GLU A 99 5.90 10.55 -7.23
N ALA A 100 6.71 10.23 -8.23
CA ALA A 100 6.57 10.80 -9.56
C ALA A 100 5.24 10.40 -10.25
N ILE A 101 4.80 9.15 -10.08
CA ILE A 101 3.53 8.66 -10.63
C ILE A 101 2.35 9.32 -9.91
N HIS A 102 2.40 9.38 -8.57
CA HIS A 102 1.38 10.04 -7.76
C HIS A 102 1.26 11.53 -8.11
N ASP A 103 2.38 12.25 -8.19
CA ASP A 103 2.42 13.65 -8.59
C ASP A 103 1.78 13.86 -9.97
N ARG A 104 2.06 12.95 -10.92
CA ARG A 104 1.52 13.03 -12.27
C ARG A 104 0.03 12.74 -12.31
N ALA A 105 -0.44 11.72 -11.60
CA ALA A 105 -1.86 11.39 -11.50
C ALA A 105 -2.68 12.53 -10.89
N LEU A 106 -2.15 13.17 -9.83
CA LEU A 106 -2.76 14.36 -9.24
C LEU A 106 -2.78 15.55 -10.21
N HIS A 107 -1.71 15.77 -10.98
CA HIS A 107 -1.65 16.89 -11.93
C HIS A 107 -2.55 16.69 -13.17
N LYS A 108 -2.79 15.43 -13.57
CA LYS A 108 -3.62 15.09 -14.73
C LYS A 108 -5.07 14.79 -14.38
N ASP A 109 -5.45 14.96 -13.12
CA ASP A 109 -6.75 14.58 -12.55
C ASP A 109 -7.18 13.18 -13.01
N VAL A 110 -6.27 12.21 -12.86
CA VAL A 110 -6.53 10.79 -13.14
C VAL A 110 -6.67 10.05 -11.82
N SER A 111 -7.65 9.17 -11.71
CA SER A 111 -7.89 8.32 -10.54
C SER A 111 -6.78 7.30 -10.33
N PHE A 112 -6.44 7.06 -9.05
CA PHE A 112 -5.37 6.11 -8.69
C PHE A 112 -5.71 5.26 -7.49
N ILE A 113 -5.05 4.09 -7.42
CA ILE A 113 -4.93 3.26 -6.23
C ILE A 113 -3.45 3.24 -5.82
N LEU A 114 -3.14 3.81 -4.66
CA LEU A 114 -1.82 3.76 -4.04
C LEU A 114 -1.75 2.53 -3.12
N ASP A 115 -1.10 1.46 -3.59
CA ASP A 115 -0.95 0.22 -2.84
C ASP A 115 0.26 0.29 -1.90
N SER A 116 -0.03 0.63 -0.64
CA SER A 116 0.96 0.74 0.43
C SER A 116 0.43 0.12 1.72
N THR A 117 1.27 0.01 2.74
CA THR A 117 0.83 -0.39 4.08
C THR A 117 0.15 0.75 4.85
N LEU A 118 0.30 2.00 4.38
CA LEU A 118 -0.12 3.23 5.06
C LEU A 118 0.41 3.34 6.50
N SER A 119 1.65 2.92 6.74
CA SER A 119 2.22 2.83 8.10
C SER A 119 3.00 4.07 8.58
N SER A 120 2.98 5.18 7.82
CA SER A 120 3.65 6.42 8.19
C SER A 120 2.64 7.56 8.19
N PHE A 121 2.29 8.05 9.38
CA PHE A 121 1.28 9.11 9.55
C PHE A 121 1.61 10.36 8.74
N GLU A 122 2.81 10.92 8.92
CA GLU A 122 3.21 12.16 8.23
C GLU A 122 3.13 12.05 6.70
N LYS A 123 3.60 10.92 6.14
CA LYS A 123 3.52 10.70 4.68
C LYS A 123 2.09 10.52 4.21
N ALA A 124 1.29 9.75 4.94
CA ALA A 124 -0.11 9.51 4.60
C ALA A 124 -0.93 10.79 4.66
N LYS A 125 -0.77 11.58 5.74
CA LYS A 125 -1.37 12.90 5.94
C LYS A 125 -1.07 13.82 4.77
N VAL A 126 0.21 14.01 4.43
CA VAL A 126 0.61 14.87 3.31
C VAL A 126 0.00 14.41 1.99
N ASN A 127 0.01 13.10 1.69
CA ASN A 127 -0.56 12.58 0.45
C ASN A 127 -2.09 12.76 0.36
N ILE A 128 -2.80 12.60 1.48
CA ILE A 128 -4.24 12.82 1.58
C ILE A 128 -4.55 14.32 1.42
N GLU A 129 -3.86 15.21 2.14
CA GLU A 129 -4.03 16.67 2.00
C GLU A 129 -3.86 17.14 0.56
N ARG A 130 -2.87 16.57 -0.17
CA ARG A 130 -2.64 16.90 -1.57
C ARG A 130 -3.80 16.47 -2.48
N SER A 131 -4.48 15.38 -2.15
CA SER A 131 -5.68 14.93 -2.86
C SER A 131 -6.88 15.83 -2.54
N LEU A 132 -7.11 16.12 -1.26
CA LEU A 132 -8.21 16.98 -0.78
C LEU A 132 -8.10 18.41 -1.33
N LYS A 133 -6.90 18.99 -1.36
CA LYS A 133 -6.64 20.32 -1.96
C LYS A 133 -7.01 20.42 -3.44
N ARG A 134 -7.15 19.28 -4.13
CA ARG A 134 -7.60 19.19 -5.52
C ARG A 134 -9.08 18.84 -5.66
N GLY A 135 -9.85 18.84 -4.56
CA GLY A 135 -11.27 18.52 -4.57
C GLY A 135 -11.58 17.06 -4.88
N ARG A 136 -10.61 16.16 -4.72
CA ARG A 136 -10.76 14.72 -5.03
C ARG A 136 -11.50 14.01 -3.91
N PHE A 137 -12.31 13.03 -4.26
CA PHE A 137 -12.83 12.07 -3.28
C PHE A 137 -11.68 11.18 -2.79
N VAL A 138 -11.53 11.07 -1.47
CA VAL A 138 -10.46 10.29 -0.85
C VAL A 138 -11.03 9.09 -0.11
N GLN A 139 -10.63 7.91 -0.55
CA GLN A 139 -11.00 6.62 0.05
C GLN A 139 -9.76 5.94 0.62
N ILE A 140 -9.80 5.58 1.90
CA ILE A 140 -8.88 4.59 2.47
C ILE A 140 -9.54 3.22 2.41
N ILE A 141 -8.84 2.23 1.87
CA ILE A 141 -9.26 0.83 1.93
C ILE A 141 -8.33 0.11 2.90
N PHE A 142 -8.83 -0.15 4.11
CA PHE A 142 -8.10 -0.88 5.13
C PHE A 142 -8.40 -2.37 5.03
N VAL A 143 -7.41 -3.15 4.61
CA VAL A 143 -7.51 -4.60 4.52
C VAL A 143 -6.88 -5.21 5.76
N TYR A 144 -7.70 -5.90 6.55
CA TYR A 144 -7.30 -6.57 7.77
C TYR A 144 -7.27 -8.09 7.59
N GLN A 145 -6.25 -8.68 8.21
CA GLN A 145 -6.03 -10.11 8.28
C GLN A 145 -5.43 -10.42 9.65
N GLU A 146 -5.90 -11.48 10.30
CA GLU A 146 -5.30 -11.95 11.54
C GLU A 146 -3.78 -12.18 11.36
N PRO A 147 -2.93 -11.70 12.29
CA PRO A 147 -1.49 -11.63 12.12
C PRO A 147 -0.84 -13.00 11.88
N GLU A 148 -1.33 -14.08 12.48
CA GLU A 148 -0.86 -15.44 12.23
C GLU A 148 -1.06 -15.83 10.76
N GLN A 149 -2.20 -15.48 10.18
CA GLN A 149 -2.51 -15.78 8.78
C GLN A 149 -1.72 -14.87 7.84
N ALA A 150 -1.66 -13.58 8.13
CA ALA A 150 -0.89 -12.60 7.37
C ALA A 150 0.60 -12.99 7.33
N TRP A 151 1.17 -13.41 8.46
CA TRP A 151 2.56 -13.85 8.54
C TRP A 151 2.82 -15.12 7.74
N ARG A 152 1.90 -16.11 7.78
CA ARG A 152 1.99 -17.28 6.89
C ARG A 152 2.02 -16.90 5.41
N LEU A 153 1.19 -15.93 5.00
CA LEU A 153 1.18 -15.43 3.62
C LEU A 153 2.47 -14.70 3.26
N VAL A 154 3.04 -13.92 4.19
CA VAL A 154 4.37 -13.31 4.02
C VAL A 154 5.43 -14.38 3.76
N LYS A 155 5.51 -15.42 4.60
CA LYS A 155 6.48 -16.51 4.44
C LYS A 155 6.24 -17.33 3.16
N ALA A 156 4.99 -17.52 2.76
CA ALA A 156 4.66 -18.18 1.50
C ALA A 156 5.13 -17.35 0.30
N ARG A 157 4.89 -16.04 0.31
CA ARG A 157 5.33 -15.11 -0.73
C ARG A 157 6.84 -15.02 -0.82
N GLU A 158 7.54 -15.02 0.31
CA GLU A 158 9.02 -15.07 0.34
C GLU A 158 9.56 -16.30 -0.39
N LYS A 159 8.94 -17.47 -0.22
CA LYS A 159 9.34 -18.71 -0.92
C LYS A 159 9.09 -18.68 -2.43
N VAL A 160 8.01 -18.01 -2.86
CA VAL A 160 7.60 -18.00 -4.28
C VAL A 160 8.26 -16.86 -5.06
N GLU A 161 8.37 -15.68 -4.44
CA GLU A 161 8.82 -14.45 -5.11
C GLU A 161 10.22 -13.99 -4.65
N GLY A 162 10.84 -14.66 -3.68
CA GLY A 162 12.12 -14.26 -3.08
C GLY A 162 12.04 -13.00 -2.23
N ARG A 163 10.87 -12.38 -2.09
CA ARG A 163 10.72 -11.13 -1.36
C ARG A 163 10.69 -11.37 0.15
N ARG A 164 11.80 -11.08 0.82
CA ARG A 164 11.89 -11.09 2.28
C ARG A 164 11.24 -9.86 2.92
N VAL A 165 10.41 -10.09 3.94
CA VAL A 165 9.92 -9.06 4.85
C VAL A 165 10.50 -9.38 6.24
N PRO A 166 11.35 -8.51 6.82
CA PRO A 166 11.86 -8.73 8.16
C PRO A 166 10.73 -8.81 9.20
N GLU A 167 10.91 -9.66 10.19
CA GLU A 167 9.97 -9.92 11.29
C GLU A 167 9.57 -8.62 11.99
N GLU A 168 10.56 -7.77 12.32
CA GLU A 168 10.32 -6.49 12.96
C GLU A 168 9.59 -5.47 12.08
N VAL A 169 9.78 -5.56 10.77
CA VAL A 169 9.04 -4.73 9.81
C VAL A 169 7.58 -5.15 9.79
N PHE A 170 7.29 -6.46 9.85
CA PHE A 170 5.92 -6.95 9.94
C PHE A 170 5.23 -6.49 11.22
N VAL A 171 5.84 -6.72 12.39
CA VAL A 171 5.28 -6.32 13.70
C VAL A 171 4.97 -4.82 13.71
N THR A 172 5.95 -4.02 13.30
CA THR A 172 5.83 -2.56 13.24
C THR A 172 4.71 -2.11 12.32
N GLN A 173 4.68 -2.62 11.08
CA GLN A 173 3.68 -2.21 10.09
C GLN A 173 2.27 -2.71 10.43
N PHE A 174 2.14 -3.86 11.09
CA PHE A 174 0.85 -4.36 11.56
C PHE A 174 0.20 -3.37 12.52
N MET A 175 0.92 -2.96 13.56
CA MET A 175 0.42 -2.00 14.55
C MET A 175 0.24 -0.60 13.94
N GLN A 176 1.24 -0.11 13.20
CA GLN A 176 1.20 1.24 12.63
C GLN A 176 0.09 1.42 11.60
N SER A 177 -0.19 0.42 10.77
CA SER A 177 -1.26 0.55 9.76
C SER A 177 -2.64 0.80 10.39
N GLN A 178 -2.93 0.19 11.54
CA GLN A 178 -4.16 0.42 12.29
C GLN A 178 -4.16 1.82 12.91
N GLN A 179 -3.10 2.15 13.66
CA GLN A 179 -2.97 3.44 14.33
C GLN A 179 -3.11 4.61 13.34
N VAL A 180 -2.40 4.55 12.21
CA VAL A 180 -2.41 5.61 11.20
C VAL A 180 -3.80 5.79 10.59
N VAL A 181 -4.53 4.70 10.26
CA VAL A 181 -5.89 4.81 9.73
C VAL A 181 -6.83 5.47 10.73
N SER A 182 -6.78 5.07 12.01
CA SER A 182 -7.57 5.68 13.08
C SER A 182 -7.24 7.17 13.27
N GLU A 183 -5.95 7.53 13.26
CA GLU A 183 -5.51 8.93 13.41
C GLU A 183 -5.92 9.79 12.21
N LEU A 184 -5.81 9.27 10.98
CA LEU A 184 -6.26 9.97 9.78
C LEU A 184 -7.77 10.22 9.79
N LYS A 185 -8.58 9.25 10.23
CA LYS A 185 -10.04 9.45 10.35
C LYS A 185 -10.39 10.52 11.36
N LYS A 186 -9.69 10.55 12.50
CA LYS A 186 -9.85 11.61 13.51
C LYS A 186 -9.46 12.98 12.97
N LEU A 187 -8.39 13.05 12.18
CA LEU A 187 -7.88 14.30 11.62
C LEU A 187 -8.79 14.87 10.52
N PHE A 188 -9.21 14.04 9.56
CA PHE A 188 -9.93 14.49 8.37
C PHE A 188 -11.45 14.30 8.45
N GLY A 189 -11.95 13.55 9.44
CA GLY A 189 -13.40 13.42 9.68
C GLY A 189 -14.17 12.94 8.44
N SER A 190 -15.09 13.77 7.96
CA SER A 190 -15.92 13.49 6.78
C SER A 190 -15.22 13.74 5.45
N ASP A 191 -14.02 14.33 5.43
CA ASP A 191 -13.29 14.60 4.19
C ASP A 191 -12.69 13.34 3.57
N ILE A 192 -12.62 12.24 4.34
CA ILE A 192 -12.15 10.94 3.86
C ILE A 192 -13.14 9.83 4.25
N ASP A 193 -13.26 8.81 3.39
CA ASP A 193 -14.00 7.60 3.69
C ASP A 193 -13.07 6.42 4.00
N ILE A 194 -13.56 5.50 4.82
CA ILE A 194 -12.87 4.25 5.15
C ILE A 194 -13.76 3.07 4.77
N MET A 195 -13.21 2.19 3.94
CA MET A 195 -13.75 0.86 3.68
C MET A 195 -12.86 -0.15 4.40
N PHE A 196 -13.45 -0.94 5.29
CA PHE A 196 -12.78 -2.02 6.01
C PHE A 196 -13.11 -3.36 5.36
N ILE A 197 -12.09 -4.16 5.08
CA ILE A 197 -12.23 -5.50 4.49
C ILE A 197 -11.47 -6.50 5.36
N GLU A 198 -12.15 -7.51 5.90
CA GLU A 198 -11.55 -8.64 6.60
C GLU A 198 -11.36 -9.82 5.64
N LYS A 199 -10.12 -10.34 5.51
CA LYS A 199 -9.79 -11.44 4.57
C LYS A 199 -9.38 -12.76 5.26
N ASN A 200 -10.00 -13.13 6.37
CA ASN A 200 -9.65 -14.37 7.07
C ASN A 200 -9.92 -15.65 6.23
N ILE A 201 -8.90 -16.51 6.12
CA ILE A 201 -8.89 -17.71 5.26
C ILE A 201 -9.82 -18.81 5.82
N ASP A 202 -10.36 -18.64 7.03
CA ASP A 202 -11.29 -19.58 7.68
C ASP A 202 -12.73 -19.51 7.13
N GLY A 203 -12.95 -18.78 6.02
CA GLY A 203 -14.25 -18.66 5.37
C GLY A 203 -15.19 -17.67 6.05
N LYS A 204 -14.71 -16.92 7.06
CA LYS A 204 -15.45 -15.84 7.73
C LYS A 204 -15.15 -14.47 7.12
N ASN A 205 -14.97 -14.41 5.80
CA ASN A 205 -14.86 -13.12 5.12
C ASN A 205 -16.18 -12.38 5.30
N GLU A 206 -16.16 -11.37 6.17
CA GLU A 206 -17.31 -10.51 6.35
C GLU A 206 -17.50 -9.65 5.10
N ARG A 207 -18.74 -9.23 4.88
CA ARG A 207 -19.00 -8.20 3.87
C ARG A 207 -18.16 -6.97 4.23
N PRO A 208 -17.62 -6.24 3.24
CA PRO A 208 -16.93 -4.99 3.50
C PRO A 208 -17.79 -4.04 4.33
N HIS A 209 -17.17 -3.40 5.31
CA HIS A 209 -17.82 -2.34 6.09
C HIS A 209 -17.46 -0.99 5.45
N PHE A 210 -18.47 -0.21 5.09
CA PHE A 210 -18.30 1.08 4.40
C PHE A 210 -18.47 2.25 5.38
N ASN A 211 -17.84 3.38 5.05
CA ASN A 211 -17.90 4.63 5.80
C ASN A 211 -17.61 4.46 7.29
N VAL A 212 -16.60 3.63 7.59
CA VAL A 212 -16.20 3.31 8.96
C VAL A 212 -15.67 4.55 9.66
N THR A 213 -16.22 4.86 10.82
CA THR A 213 -15.79 5.98 11.68
C THR A 213 -14.76 5.55 12.72
N ASP A 214 -14.82 4.30 13.17
CA ASP A 214 -13.89 3.70 14.13
C ASP A 214 -13.55 2.27 13.71
N ILE A 215 -12.34 2.06 13.20
CA ILE A 215 -11.87 0.72 12.82
C ILE A 215 -11.59 -0.14 14.05
N ASP A 216 -11.29 0.44 15.21
CA ASP A 216 -10.97 -0.31 16.43
C ASP A 216 -12.21 -1.06 16.96
N ALA A 217 -13.41 -0.55 16.67
CA ALA A 217 -14.68 -1.20 16.97
C ALA A 217 -14.92 -2.46 16.12
N LEU A 218 -14.28 -2.58 14.95
CA LEU A 218 -14.37 -3.74 14.06
C LEU A 218 -13.29 -4.79 14.36
N LEU A 219 -12.20 -4.39 15.01
CA LEU A 219 -11.11 -5.29 15.38
C LEU A 219 -11.49 -6.13 16.61
N ARG A 220 -11.92 -7.37 16.36
CA ARG A 220 -12.38 -8.33 17.37
C ARG A 220 -11.31 -8.73 18.38
N LYS A 221 -10.06 -8.87 17.91
CA LYS A 221 -8.91 -9.28 18.71
C LYS A 221 -7.87 -8.17 18.68
N LYS A 222 -7.42 -7.75 19.86
CA LYS A 222 -6.33 -6.79 20.00
C LYS A 222 -5.01 -7.50 20.15
N TYR A 223 -4.01 -7.01 19.46
CA TYR A 223 -2.65 -7.51 19.50
C TYR A 223 -1.72 -6.45 20.06
N ASN A 224 -0.85 -6.86 20.98
CA ASN A 224 0.26 -6.03 21.44
C ASN A 224 1.57 -6.50 20.77
N ARG A 225 2.62 -5.69 20.90
CA ARG A 225 3.92 -5.99 20.28
C ARG A 225 4.44 -7.38 20.65
N GLN A 226 4.39 -7.74 21.93
CA GLN A 226 4.82 -9.06 22.43
C GLN A 226 4.10 -10.21 21.73
N SER A 227 2.77 -10.17 21.63
CA SER A 227 2.00 -11.21 20.95
C SER A 227 2.37 -11.35 19.47
N LEU A 228 2.65 -10.23 18.80
CA LEU A 228 3.09 -10.23 17.40
C LEU A 228 4.51 -10.76 17.26
N GLU A 229 5.43 -10.40 18.15
CA GLU A 229 6.80 -10.93 18.21
C GLU A 229 6.81 -12.45 18.40
N THR A 230 5.91 -13.00 19.24
CA THR A 230 5.73 -14.44 19.38
C THR A 230 5.28 -15.08 18.06
N ILE A 231 4.32 -14.47 17.35
CA ILE A 231 3.80 -14.97 16.07
C ILE A 231 4.90 -15.03 14.99
N VAL A 232 5.75 -14.01 14.95
CA VAL A 232 6.85 -13.96 13.95
C VAL A 232 8.10 -14.72 14.38
N GLY A 233 8.14 -15.25 15.61
CA GLY A 233 9.25 -16.06 16.14
C GLY A 233 10.42 -15.26 16.70
N LEU A 234 10.23 -13.98 17.06
CA LEU A 234 11.29 -13.13 17.64
C LEU A 234 11.59 -13.44 19.11
N GLN A 235 10.66 -14.09 19.84
CA GLN A 235 10.82 -14.39 21.27
C GLN A 235 11.38 -15.80 21.57
N GLN A 236 12.01 -16.48 20.61
CA GLN A 236 12.75 -17.70 20.92
C GLN A 236 14.18 -17.37 21.33
N SER A 237 14.40 -17.28 22.64
CA SER A 237 15.71 -17.35 23.31
C SER A 237 15.56 -18.23 24.54
#